data_AF-A0A1H5W9J3-F1
#
_entry.id   AF-A0A1H5W9J3-F1
#
_cell.length_a   1.000
_cell.length_b   1.000
_cell.length_c   1.000
_cell.angle_alpha   90.00
_cell.angle_beta   90.00
_cell.angle_gamma   90.00
#
_symmetry.space_group_name_H-M   'P 1'
#
loop_
_entity.id
_entity.type
_entity.pdbx_description
1 polymer ?
#
loop_
_entity_poly.entity_id
_entity_poly.type
_entity_poly.pdbx_seq_one_letter_code
_entity_poly.pdbx_strand_id
1 'polypeptide(L)'
;MGELTLVPVRPTLRCLRDDLCLPIPTAKTPLDQVDHPLLRKAGEQFAAADTPHERIRAIDDIVLFKAKVGRWRGAVLTGEPDAEVRDWLVAAGTREDGSGDDFYAALHAQTRTARQRYNAEHDKPLITDTYSGHLLPGRDDFDRYLLEAGTRLALRLNAELQDLVRGSLRDGHEHAADFSEFRLGVVVRADDGHETYVAIRITGSVPANLTAMILSRVPGCALDAWFPEYTLPERDLLPAEQVWSNLMDPKAASRLLDDMP
;
A
#
# COMPACT_ATOMS: atom_id res chain seq x y z
N MET A 1 -4.48 -2.44 -22.30
CA MET A 1 -5.62 -3.10 -21.64
C MET A 1 -5.34 -2.96 -20.16
N GLY A 2 -5.93 -1.95 -19.51
CA GLY A 2 -5.64 -1.65 -18.11
C GLY A 2 -6.05 -2.84 -17.26
N GLU A 3 -5.09 -3.41 -16.54
CA GLU A 3 -5.38 -4.37 -15.49
C GLU A 3 -6.31 -3.65 -14.51
N LEU A 4 -7.57 -4.08 -14.44
CA LEU A 4 -8.47 -3.63 -13.38
C LEU A 4 -7.84 -4.11 -12.08
N THR A 5 -7.06 -3.25 -11.44
CA THR A 5 -6.52 -3.51 -10.11
C THR A 5 -7.74 -3.74 -9.22
N LEU A 6 -7.99 -5.01 -8.90
CA LEU A 6 -8.96 -5.41 -7.89
C LEU A 6 -8.60 -4.64 -6.63
N VAL A 7 -9.45 -3.71 -6.21
CA VAL A 7 -9.27 -3.02 -4.93
C VAL A 7 -9.79 -3.99 -3.86
N PRO A 8 -8.90 -4.61 -3.06
CA PRO A 8 -9.32 -5.63 -2.11
C PRO A 8 -10.00 -4.97 -0.91
N VAL A 9 -10.92 -5.69 -0.26
CA VAL A 9 -11.54 -5.24 0.99
C VAL A 9 -10.50 -5.23 2.09
N ARG A 10 -10.30 -4.07 2.72
CA ARG A 10 -9.30 -3.86 3.76
C ARG A 10 -9.94 -3.83 5.16
N PRO A 11 -9.45 -4.57 6.17
CA PRO A 11 -9.95 -4.39 7.52
C PRO A 11 -9.47 -3.08 8.12
N THR A 12 -10.30 -2.43 8.93
CA THR A 12 -9.80 -1.40 9.84
C THR A 12 -8.88 -2.05 10.88
N LEU A 13 -7.90 -1.31 11.40
CA LEU A 13 -6.99 -1.72 12.46
C LEU A 13 -7.75 -2.24 13.68
N ARG A 14 -8.85 -1.57 14.03
CA ARG A 14 -9.73 -1.99 15.10
C ARG A 14 -10.43 -3.31 14.77
N CYS A 15 -11.01 -3.47 13.58
CA CYS A 15 -11.62 -4.74 13.19
C CYS A 15 -10.60 -5.89 13.22
N LEU A 16 -9.37 -5.66 12.76
CA LEU A 16 -8.32 -6.67 12.77
C LEU A 16 -7.93 -7.08 14.19
N ARG A 17 -7.70 -6.09 15.07
CA ARG A 17 -7.21 -6.31 16.42
C ARG A 17 -8.29 -6.77 17.38
N ASP A 18 -9.43 -6.11 17.38
CA ASP A 18 -10.45 -6.22 18.44
C ASP A 18 -11.53 -7.23 18.06
N ASP A 19 -11.89 -7.34 16.77
CA ASP A 19 -12.95 -8.26 16.33
C ASP A 19 -12.40 -9.62 15.85
N LEU A 20 -11.33 -9.59 15.06
CA LEU A 20 -10.68 -10.81 14.55
C LEU A 20 -9.61 -11.36 15.50
N CYS A 21 -9.24 -10.61 16.55
CA CYS A 21 -8.20 -10.98 17.50
C CYS A 21 -6.86 -11.34 16.83
N LEU A 22 -6.53 -10.67 15.73
CA LEU A 22 -5.30 -10.88 14.98
C LEU A 22 -4.25 -9.83 15.32
N PRO A 23 -2.95 -10.19 15.36
CA PRO A 23 -1.89 -9.21 15.52
C PRO A 23 -1.84 -8.30 14.29
N ILE A 24 -1.52 -7.01 14.50
CA ILE A 24 -1.27 -6.07 13.40
C ILE A 24 0.10 -6.39 12.80
N PRO A 25 0.20 -6.82 11.53
CA PRO A 25 1.47 -7.17 10.93
C PRO A 25 2.33 -5.92 10.63
N THR A 26 3.61 -6.14 10.34
CA THR A 26 4.49 -5.06 9.86
C THR A 26 3.99 -4.46 8.56
N ALA A 27 4.46 -3.27 8.17
CA ALA A 27 4.05 -2.60 6.93
C ALA A 27 4.44 -3.36 5.65
N LYS A 28 5.25 -4.42 5.76
CA LYS A 28 5.60 -5.31 4.65
C LYS A 28 4.45 -6.23 4.24
N THR A 29 3.48 -6.46 5.13
CA THR A 29 2.29 -7.27 4.86
C THR A 29 1.07 -6.35 4.86
N PRO A 30 0.45 -6.11 3.69
CA PRO A 30 -0.78 -5.33 3.61
C PRO A 30 -1.91 -5.96 4.42
N LEU A 31 -2.75 -5.16 5.08
CA LEU A 31 -3.83 -5.70 5.91
C LEU A 31 -4.87 -6.50 5.12
N ASP A 32 -5.08 -6.16 3.85
CA ASP A 32 -5.92 -6.88 2.89
C ASP A 32 -5.34 -8.24 2.47
N GLN A 33 -4.06 -8.50 2.76
CA GLN A 33 -3.39 -9.78 2.49
C GLN A 33 -3.23 -10.66 3.73
N VAL A 34 -3.77 -10.24 4.88
CA VAL A 34 -3.78 -11.07 6.08
C VAL A 34 -4.62 -12.32 5.82
N ASP A 35 -4.05 -13.49 6.07
CA ASP A 35 -4.72 -14.75 5.82
C ASP A 35 -5.85 -15.00 6.83
N HIS A 36 -7.08 -14.68 6.41
CA HIS A 36 -8.28 -14.92 7.21
C HIS A 36 -9.46 -15.27 6.31
N PRO A 37 -10.28 -16.30 6.63
CA PRO A 37 -11.40 -16.72 5.78
C PRO A 37 -12.38 -15.59 5.45
N LEU A 38 -12.70 -14.73 6.43
CA LEU A 38 -13.61 -13.61 6.22
C LEU A 38 -13.02 -12.53 5.32
N LEU A 39 -11.71 -12.25 5.42
CA LEU A 39 -11.03 -11.27 4.57
C LEU A 39 -11.01 -11.73 3.12
N ARG A 40 -10.64 -13.01 2.89
CA ARG A 40 -10.68 -13.62 1.56
C ARG A 40 -12.10 -13.58 0.98
N LYS A 41 -13.10 -13.96 1.78
CA LYS A 41 -14.50 -13.91 1.35
C LYS A 41 -14.95 -12.48 0.99
N ALA A 42 -14.57 -11.49 1.79
CA ALA A 42 -14.90 -10.10 1.52
C ALA A 42 -14.20 -9.62 0.24
N GLY A 43 -12.91 -9.90 0.06
CA GLY A 43 -12.19 -9.60 -1.18
C GLY A 43 -12.86 -10.20 -2.41
N GLU A 44 -13.25 -11.47 -2.37
CA GLU A 44 -13.98 -12.13 -3.45
C GLU A 44 -15.37 -11.51 -3.69
N GLN A 45 -16.11 -11.25 -2.62
CA GLN A 45 -17.51 -10.79 -2.70
C GLN A 45 -17.62 -9.37 -3.26
N PHE A 46 -16.66 -8.49 -2.95
CA PHE A 46 -16.69 -7.08 -3.33
C PHE A 46 -15.72 -6.74 -4.48
N ALA A 47 -15.09 -7.76 -5.10
CA ALA A 47 -14.18 -7.60 -6.23
C ALA A 47 -14.80 -6.83 -7.41
N ALA A 48 -16.08 -7.05 -7.71
CA ALA A 48 -16.78 -6.45 -8.84
C ALA A 48 -17.80 -5.41 -8.37
N ALA A 49 -17.64 -4.16 -8.85
CA ALA A 49 -18.45 -3.01 -8.43
C ALA A 49 -19.97 -3.19 -8.64
N ASP A 50 -20.37 -3.93 -9.68
CA ASP A 50 -21.77 -4.09 -10.07
C ASP A 50 -22.47 -5.28 -9.38
N THR A 51 -21.79 -5.97 -8.47
CA THR A 51 -22.37 -7.13 -7.78
C THR A 51 -23.34 -6.67 -6.68
N PRO A 52 -24.62 -7.06 -6.70
CA PRO A 52 -25.53 -6.70 -5.63
C PRO A 52 -25.09 -7.30 -4.28
N HIS A 53 -25.11 -6.49 -3.23
CA HIS A 53 -24.70 -6.91 -1.88
C HIS A 53 -25.86 -6.81 -0.88
N GLU A 54 -25.97 -7.78 0.03
CA GLU A 54 -27.01 -7.80 1.06
C GLU A 54 -26.69 -6.76 2.14
N ARG A 55 -27.56 -5.74 2.29
CA ARG A 55 -27.45 -4.72 3.34
C ARG A 55 -27.74 -5.26 4.76
N ILE A 56 -27.08 -4.69 5.76
CA ILE A 56 -27.44 -4.85 7.18
C ILE A 56 -28.57 -3.88 7.51
N ARG A 57 -29.82 -4.30 7.27
CA ARG A 57 -31.02 -3.44 7.40
C ARG A 57 -31.24 -2.82 8.79
N ALA A 58 -30.66 -3.41 9.83
CA ALA A 58 -30.81 -2.92 11.20
C ALA A 58 -29.92 -1.69 11.49
N ILE A 59 -28.95 -1.37 10.63
CA ILE A 59 -28.13 -0.17 10.72
C ILE A 59 -28.69 0.87 9.75
N ASP A 60 -29.07 2.04 10.25
CA ASP A 60 -29.78 3.08 9.49
C ASP A 60 -29.00 4.39 9.34
N ASP A 61 -27.89 4.56 10.04
CA ASP A 61 -27.05 5.74 9.96
C ASP A 61 -26.01 5.68 8.84
N ILE A 62 -25.58 4.48 8.45
CA ILE A 62 -24.69 4.25 7.32
C ILE A 62 -24.99 2.92 6.63
N VAL A 63 -24.70 2.84 5.34
CA VAL A 63 -24.90 1.63 4.55
C VAL A 63 -23.77 0.66 4.80
N LEU A 64 -24.07 -0.44 5.49
CA LEU A 64 -23.17 -1.57 5.66
C LEU A 64 -23.69 -2.81 4.94
N PHE A 65 -22.77 -3.58 4.35
CA PHE A 65 -23.06 -4.81 3.63
C PHE A 65 -22.56 -6.04 4.39
N LYS A 66 -23.27 -7.15 4.24
CA LYS A 66 -22.97 -8.41 4.90
C LYS A 66 -21.87 -9.17 4.17
N ALA A 67 -20.85 -9.61 4.91
CA ALA A 67 -19.92 -10.66 4.47
C ALA A 67 -20.14 -11.92 5.31
N LYS A 68 -20.23 -13.10 4.67
CA LYS A 68 -20.55 -14.37 5.37
C LYS A 68 -19.72 -15.53 4.80
N VAL A 69 -19.00 -16.23 5.67
CA VAL A 69 -18.29 -17.48 5.33
C VAL A 69 -18.21 -18.41 6.54
N GLY A 70 -18.74 -19.63 6.42
CA GLY A 70 -18.81 -20.56 7.56
C GLY A 70 -19.45 -19.92 8.80
N ARG A 71 -18.74 -19.94 9.93
CA ARG A 71 -19.14 -19.25 11.16
C ARG A 71 -18.87 -17.74 11.16
N TRP A 72 -18.02 -17.23 10.28
CA TRP A 72 -17.62 -15.83 10.27
C TRP A 72 -18.68 -14.92 9.65
N ARG A 73 -18.85 -13.75 10.26
CA ARG A 73 -19.73 -12.67 9.82
C ARG A 73 -18.96 -11.36 9.83
N GLY A 74 -19.25 -10.49 8.88
CA GLY A 74 -18.62 -9.19 8.76
C GLY A 74 -19.54 -8.12 8.24
N ALA A 75 -19.24 -6.87 8.57
CA ALA A 75 -19.85 -5.67 8.05
C ALA A 75 -18.83 -4.92 7.19
N VAL A 76 -19.16 -4.73 5.91
CA VAL A 76 -18.33 -4.02 4.94
C VAL A 76 -18.94 -2.67 4.63
N LEU A 77 -18.14 -1.62 4.75
CA LEU A 77 -18.42 -0.28 4.26
C LEU A 77 -17.84 -0.16 2.85
N THR A 78 -18.65 0.28 1.89
CA THR A 78 -18.19 0.63 0.54
C THR A 78 -18.21 2.14 0.40
N GLY A 79 -17.05 2.71 0.08
CA GLY A 79 -16.85 4.12 -0.19
C GLY A 79 -17.03 4.47 -1.68
N GLU A 80 -16.59 5.67 -2.03
CA GLU A 80 -16.66 6.19 -3.40
C GLU A 80 -15.76 5.39 -4.36
N PRO A 81 -16.13 5.24 -5.66
CA PRO A 81 -15.37 4.46 -6.64
C PRO A 81 -13.90 4.88 -6.80
N ASP A 82 -13.63 6.18 -6.66
CA ASP A 82 -12.30 6.78 -6.86
C ASP A 82 -11.47 6.87 -5.57
N ALA A 83 -11.95 6.30 -4.45
CA ALA A 83 -11.21 6.29 -3.20
C ALA A 83 -10.00 5.34 -3.27
N GLU A 84 -8.85 5.77 -2.73
CA GLU A 84 -7.62 4.94 -2.66
C GLU A 84 -7.84 3.60 -1.97
N VAL A 85 -8.72 3.59 -0.96
CA VAL A 85 -9.27 2.38 -0.34
C VAL A 85 -10.80 2.49 -0.39
N ARG A 86 -11.39 1.77 -1.34
CA ARG A 86 -12.84 1.79 -1.56
C ARG A 86 -13.59 1.02 -0.47
N ASP A 87 -13.20 -0.22 -0.20
CA ASP A 87 -13.97 -1.12 0.66
C ASP A 87 -13.26 -1.45 1.97
N TRP A 88 -14.00 -1.30 3.07
CA TRP A 88 -13.49 -1.52 4.42
C TRP A 88 -14.30 -2.60 5.15
N LEU A 89 -13.64 -3.65 5.64
CA LEU A 89 -14.21 -4.52 6.66
C LEU A 89 -14.15 -3.78 7.99
N VAL A 90 -15.29 -3.19 8.38
CA VAL A 90 -15.39 -2.33 9.55
C VAL A 90 -15.71 -3.10 10.82
N ALA A 91 -16.46 -4.20 10.74
CA ALA A 91 -16.72 -5.05 11.90
C ALA A 91 -16.71 -6.53 11.54
N ALA A 92 -16.31 -7.38 12.48
CA ALA A 92 -16.31 -8.83 12.31
C ALA A 92 -16.74 -9.59 13.58
N GLY A 93 -17.10 -10.85 13.41
CA GLY A 93 -17.44 -11.74 14.52
C GLY A 93 -17.85 -13.12 14.04
N THR A 94 -18.35 -13.93 14.96
CA THR A 94 -18.83 -15.27 14.61
C THR A 94 -20.32 -15.44 14.92
N ARG A 95 -20.96 -16.34 14.18
CA ARG A 95 -22.24 -16.93 14.56
C ARG A 95 -21.93 -18.24 15.29
N GLU A 96 -22.34 -18.36 16.54
CA GLU A 96 -22.25 -19.62 17.28
C GLU A 96 -23.43 -20.53 16.94
N ASP A 97 -23.18 -21.83 16.74
CA ASP A 97 -24.24 -22.80 16.48
C ASP A 97 -25.11 -22.97 17.73
N GLY A 98 -26.43 -22.76 17.58
CA GLY A 98 -27.40 -22.86 18.66
C GLY A 98 -27.49 -21.64 19.58
N SER A 99 -26.67 -20.60 19.38
CA SER A 99 -26.75 -19.33 20.10
C SER A 99 -27.79 -18.39 19.48
N GLY A 100 -28.56 -17.71 20.33
CA GLY A 100 -29.46 -16.61 19.92
C GLY A 100 -28.71 -15.33 19.52
N ASP A 101 -27.40 -15.26 19.77
CA ASP A 101 -26.57 -14.10 19.47
C ASP A 101 -26.08 -14.15 18.00
N ASP A 102 -26.96 -13.69 17.11
CA ASP A 102 -26.57 -13.37 15.74
C ASP A 102 -25.63 -12.15 15.76
N PHE A 103 -24.44 -12.26 15.18
CA PHE A 103 -23.47 -11.16 15.04
C PHE A 103 -24.14 -9.84 14.60
N TYR A 104 -25.08 -9.90 13.64
CA TYR A 104 -25.76 -8.69 13.16
C TYR A 104 -26.70 -8.08 14.20
N ALA A 105 -27.29 -8.89 15.09
CA ALA A 105 -28.08 -8.41 16.22
C ALA A 105 -27.19 -7.78 17.29
N ALA A 106 -26.03 -8.39 17.59
CA ALA A 106 -25.04 -7.83 18.50
C ALA A 106 -24.48 -6.50 17.97
N LEU A 107 -24.14 -6.43 16.68
CA LEU A 107 -23.70 -5.20 16.02
C LEU A 107 -24.76 -4.10 16.10
N HIS A 108 -26.04 -4.43 15.86
CA HIS A 108 -27.13 -3.48 16.01
C HIS A 108 -27.29 -2.98 17.46
N ALA A 109 -27.19 -3.86 18.45
CA ALA A 109 -27.23 -3.46 19.85
C ALA A 109 -26.05 -2.54 20.24
N GLN A 110 -24.85 -2.83 19.72
CA GLN A 110 -23.65 -2.01 19.90
C GLN A 110 -23.84 -0.61 19.33
N THR A 111 -24.33 -0.47 18.09
CA THR A 111 -24.50 0.84 17.45
C THR A 111 -25.62 1.66 18.08
N ARG A 112 -26.70 1.02 18.58
CA ARG A 112 -27.71 1.69 19.43
C ARG A 112 -27.13 2.21 20.74
N THR A 113 -26.28 1.40 21.39
CA THR A 113 -25.59 1.82 22.62
C THR A 113 -24.65 2.99 22.36
N ALA A 114 -23.91 2.96 21.26
CA ALA A 114 -23.05 4.06 20.84
C ALA A 114 -23.84 5.34 20.56
N ARG A 115 -25.02 5.23 19.94
CA ARG A 115 -25.93 6.37 19.74
C ARG A 115 -26.39 6.98 21.07
N GLN A 116 -26.77 6.15 22.04
CA GLN A 116 -27.19 6.64 23.36
C GLN A 116 -26.08 7.46 24.03
N ARG A 117 -24.82 6.99 23.94
CA ARG A 117 -23.66 7.74 24.45
C ARG A 117 -23.49 9.06 23.70
N TYR A 118 -23.52 9.02 22.36
CA TYR A 118 -23.41 10.22 21.54
C TYR A 118 -24.46 11.27 21.94
N ASN A 119 -25.73 10.88 22.05
CA ASN A 119 -26.82 11.80 22.42
C ASN A 119 -26.72 12.31 23.86
N ALA A 120 -26.05 11.61 24.76
CA ALA A 120 -25.80 12.09 26.12
C ALA A 120 -24.67 13.14 26.17
N GLU A 121 -23.75 13.11 25.21
CA GLU A 121 -22.57 13.97 25.14
C GLU A 121 -22.75 15.19 24.21
N HIS A 122 -23.83 15.24 23.42
CA HIS A 122 -24.04 16.26 22.39
C HIS A 122 -25.42 16.94 22.51
N ASP A 123 -25.45 18.26 22.36
CA ASP A 123 -26.68 19.07 22.43
C ASP A 123 -27.71 18.74 21.33
N LYS A 124 -27.24 18.21 20.19
CA LYS A 124 -28.08 17.83 19.05
C LYS A 124 -28.14 16.30 18.93
N PRO A 125 -29.27 15.66 19.25
CA PRO A 125 -29.38 14.21 19.16
C PRO A 125 -29.44 13.73 17.72
N LEU A 126 -28.95 12.51 17.48
CA LEU A 126 -29.07 11.80 16.22
C LEU A 126 -30.52 11.33 15.99
N ILE A 127 -31.00 11.53 14.77
CA ILE A 127 -32.33 11.12 14.30
C ILE A 127 -32.42 9.63 13.92
N THR A 128 -31.28 9.03 13.59
CA THR A 128 -31.13 7.60 13.28
C THR A 128 -31.26 6.76 14.54
N ASP A 129 -31.63 5.48 14.41
CA ASP A 129 -31.65 4.56 15.55
C ASP A 129 -30.25 4.06 15.92
N THR A 130 -29.32 4.07 14.96
CA THR A 130 -27.94 3.62 15.16
C THR A 130 -26.91 4.76 15.06
N TYR A 131 -25.72 4.51 15.63
CA TYR A 131 -24.53 5.31 15.42
C TYR A 131 -23.31 4.40 15.25
N SER A 132 -22.75 4.41 14.05
CA SER A 132 -21.69 3.52 13.57
C SER A 132 -20.35 4.24 13.39
N GLY A 133 -20.27 5.54 13.72
CA GLY A 133 -19.06 6.36 13.51
C GLY A 133 -17.79 5.76 14.12
N HIS A 134 -17.92 5.14 15.29
CA HIS A 134 -16.82 4.44 15.97
C HIS A 134 -16.32 3.16 15.26
N LEU A 135 -17.02 2.69 14.22
CA LEU A 135 -16.64 1.56 13.38
C LEU A 135 -15.90 1.96 12.09
N LEU A 136 -16.01 3.20 11.68
CA LEU A 136 -15.52 3.65 10.38
C LEU A 136 -13.98 3.77 10.39
N PRO A 137 -13.32 3.63 9.23
CA PRO A 137 -11.88 3.86 9.13
C PRO A 137 -11.54 5.27 9.62
N GLY A 138 -10.56 5.35 10.51
CA GLY A 138 -10.03 6.58 11.06
C GLY A 138 -8.69 6.97 10.44
N ARG A 139 -8.08 8.04 10.96
CA ARG A 139 -6.78 8.53 10.50
C ARG A 139 -5.69 7.44 10.51
N ASP A 140 -5.63 6.66 11.59
CA ASP A 140 -4.63 5.59 11.74
C ASP A 140 -4.76 4.51 10.65
N ASP A 141 -5.98 4.25 10.16
CA ASP A 141 -6.21 3.28 9.08
C ASP A 141 -5.63 3.77 7.74
N PHE A 142 -5.82 5.06 7.45
CA PHE A 142 -5.28 5.70 6.25
C PHE A 142 -3.77 5.90 6.36
N ASP A 143 -3.26 6.35 7.51
CA ASP A 143 -1.82 6.47 7.77
C ASP A 143 -1.13 5.09 7.63
N ARG A 144 -1.79 4.02 8.11
CA ARG A 144 -1.33 2.65 7.92
C ARG A 144 -1.32 2.23 6.45
N TYR A 145 -2.35 2.57 5.68
CA TYR A 145 -2.39 2.29 4.24
C TYR A 145 -1.24 2.99 3.49
N LEU A 146 -1.02 4.28 3.76
CA LEU A 146 0.08 5.06 3.17
C LEU A 146 1.45 4.48 3.54
N LEU A 147 1.63 4.06 4.79
CA LEU A 147 2.85 3.41 5.24
C LEU A 147 3.13 2.10 4.48
N GLU A 148 2.11 1.28 4.23
CA GLU A 148 2.24 0.06 3.44
C GLU A 148 2.56 0.35 1.97
N ALA A 149 1.90 1.34 1.37
CA ALA A 149 2.17 1.77 0.00
C ALA A 149 3.63 2.23 -0.15
N GLY A 150 4.10 3.09 0.76
CA GLY A 150 5.50 3.52 0.81
C GLY A 150 6.48 2.36 1.05
N THR A 151 6.12 1.41 1.91
CA THR A 151 6.94 0.21 2.17
C THR A 151 7.06 -0.68 0.93
N ARG A 152 5.95 -0.93 0.22
CA ARG A 152 5.96 -1.70 -1.04
C ARG A 152 6.81 -1.01 -2.10
N LEU A 153 6.65 0.31 -2.26
CA LEU A 153 7.47 1.10 -3.19
C LEU A 153 8.96 1.01 -2.84
N ALA A 154 9.32 1.19 -1.57
CA ALA A 154 10.71 1.12 -1.13
C ALA A 154 11.34 -0.26 -1.34
N LEU A 155 10.60 -1.34 -1.08
CA LEU A 155 11.07 -2.71 -1.32
C LEU A 155 11.24 -3.00 -2.81
N ARG A 156 10.28 -2.60 -3.64
CA ARG A 156 10.38 -2.74 -5.10
C ARG A 156 11.57 -1.94 -5.63
N LEU A 157 11.72 -0.69 -5.21
CA LEU A 157 12.86 0.15 -5.62
C LEU A 157 14.21 -0.48 -5.27
N ASN A 158 14.34 -1.08 -4.09
CA ASN A 158 15.58 -1.76 -3.70
C ASN A 158 15.91 -2.92 -4.65
N ALA A 159 14.93 -3.77 -4.97
CA ALA A 159 15.12 -4.91 -5.86
C ALA A 159 15.46 -4.45 -7.28
N GLU A 160 14.66 -3.54 -7.83
CA GLU A 160 14.84 -3.00 -9.19
C GLU A 160 16.20 -2.29 -9.33
N LEU A 161 16.60 -1.44 -8.38
CA LEU A 161 17.90 -0.77 -8.42
C LEU A 161 19.06 -1.77 -8.44
N GLN A 162 18.99 -2.83 -7.62
CA GLN A 162 20.02 -3.87 -7.63
C GLN A 162 20.08 -4.58 -8.98
N ASP A 163 18.93 -4.90 -9.57
CA ASP A 163 18.87 -5.59 -10.86
C ASP A 163 19.35 -4.70 -12.01
N LEU A 164 18.96 -3.43 -12.04
CA LEU A 164 19.40 -2.45 -13.04
C LEU A 164 20.91 -2.20 -12.96
N VAL A 165 21.45 -1.99 -11.75
CA VAL A 165 22.89 -1.81 -11.53
C VAL A 165 23.65 -3.06 -11.95
N ARG A 166 23.17 -4.25 -11.59
CA ARG A 166 23.81 -5.52 -11.97
C ARG A 166 23.77 -5.73 -13.49
N GLY A 167 22.65 -5.44 -14.13
CA GLY A 167 22.52 -5.50 -15.60
C GLY A 167 23.56 -4.61 -16.26
N SER A 168 23.64 -3.36 -15.81
CA SER A 168 24.56 -2.39 -16.39
C SER A 168 26.03 -2.69 -16.11
N LEU A 169 26.37 -3.20 -14.92
CA LEU A 169 27.73 -3.68 -14.63
C LEU A 169 28.19 -4.81 -15.56
N ARG A 170 27.26 -5.59 -16.13
CA ARG A 170 27.58 -6.72 -17.02
C ARG A 170 27.87 -6.29 -18.45
N ASP A 171 27.15 -5.31 -18.96
CA ASP A 171 27.21 -4.95 -20.38
C ASP A 171 27.61 -3.49 -20.65
N GLY A 172 27.72 -2.64 -19.63
CA GLY A 172 28.04 -1.21 -19.74
C GLY A 172 26.93 -0.35 -20.35
N HIS A 173 25.74 -0.91 -20.60
CA HIS A 173 24.61 -0.22 -21.21
C HIS A 173 23.65 0.31 -20.16
N GLU A 174 22.78 1.24 -20.55
CA GLU A 174 21.70 1.68 -19.67
C GLU A 174 20.64 0.57 -19.54
N HIS A 175 20.29 0.26 -18.30
CA HIS A 175 19.12 -0.55 -17.97
C HIS A 175 18.06 0.35 -17.34
N ALA A 176 16.79 0.13 -17.67
CA ALA A 176 15.72 0.95 -17.13
C ALA A 176 14.47 0.15 -16.73
N ALA A 177 13.77 0.65 -15.70
CA ALA A 177 12.49 0.12 -15.23
C ALA A 177 11.43 1.22 -15.18
N ASP A 178 10.19 0.84 -15.50
CA ASP A 178 9.03 1.73 -15.45
C ASP A 178 8.29 1.60 -14.11
N PHE A 179 8.05 2.76 -13.48
CA PHE A 179 7.17 2.94 -12.33
C PHE A 179 5.95 3.76 -12.76
N SER A 180 4.90 3.77 -11.94
CA SER A 180 3.63 4.41 -12.30
C SER A 180 3.75 5.88 -12.69
N GLU A 181 4.67 6.62 -12.08
CA GLU A 181 4.83 8.07 -12.28
C GLU A 181 6.15 8.48 -12.93
N PHE A 182 7.10 7.54 -13.03
CA PHE A 182 8.44 7.84 -13.54
C PHE A 182 9.13 6.61 -14.12
N ARG A 183 10.12 6.85 -14.96
CA ARG A 183 11.06 5.84 -15.44
C ARG A 183 12.41 6.03 -14.78
N LEU A 184 13.00 4.95 -14.30
CA LEU A 184 14.31 4.92 -13.67
C LEU A 184 15.29 4.22 -14.60
N GLY A 185 16.35 4.91 -15.02
CA GLY A 185 17.46 4.38 -15.78
C GLY A 185 18.74 4.37 -14.95
N VAL A 186 19.56 3.35 -15.14
CA VAL A 186 20.87 3.20 -14.51
C VAL A 186 21.89 2.81 -15.55
N VAL A 187 23.03 3.50 -15.57
CA VAL A 187 24.20 3.10 -16.35
C VAL A 187 25.44 3.11 -15.46
N VAL A 188 26.23 2.05 -15.54
CA VAL A 188 27.48 1.86 -14.83
C VAL A 188 28.58 1.66 -15.85
N ARG A 189 29.62 2.49 -15.78
CA ARG A 189 30.78 2.42 -16.69
C ARG A 189 32.06 2.42 -15.88
N ALA A 190 32.96 1.50 -16.19
CA ALA A 190 34.34 1.61 -15.78
C ALA A 190 35.06 2.53 -16.77
N ASP A 191 35.71 3.58 -16.27
CA ASP A 191 36.63 4.37 -17.06
C ASP A 191 38.02 3.70 -17.08
N ASP A 192 38.80 3.96 -18.12
CA ASP A 192 40.15 3.41 -18.32
C ASP A 192 41.12 3.77 -17.17
N GLY A 193 40.74 4.71 -16.30
CA GLY A 193 41.45 5.14 -15.08
C GLY A 193 41.15 4.34 -13.79
N HIS A 194 40.43 3.21 -13.87
CA HIS A 194 40.01 2.34 -12.75
C HIS A 194 38.85 2.85 -11.87
N GLU A 195 38.21 3.96 -12.26
CA GLU A 195 37.03 4.47 -11.56
C GLU A 195 35.74 3.90 -12.17
N THR A 196 34.83 3.44 -11.32
CA THR A 196 33.51 2.96 -11.75
C THR A 196 32.49 4.05 -11.52
N TYR A 197 31.97 4.64 -12.59
CA TYR A 197 30.96 5.68 -12.55
C TYR A 197 29.57 5.07 -12.66
N VAL A 198 28.63 5.56 -11.86
CA VAL A 198 27.21 5.25 -11.95
C VAL A 198 26.47 6.53 -12.27
N ALA A 199 25.59 6.49 -13.27
CA ALA A 199 24.61 7.52 -13.50
C ALA A 199 23.19 6.98 -13.31
N ILE A 200 22.37 7.75 -12.60
CA ILE A 200 20.96 7.52 -12.37
C ILE A 200 20.17 8.55 -13.16
N ARG A 201 19.26 8.08 -14.01
CA ARG A 201 18.33 8.91 -14.77
C ARG A 201 16.92 8.69 -14.26
N ILE A 202 16.23 9.77 -13.93
CA ILE A 202 14.82 9.76 -13.56
C ILE A 202 14.08 10.58 -14.61
N THR A 203 13.10 9.98 -15.27
CA THR A 203 12.20 10.68 -16.21
C THR A 203 10.80 10.73 -15.63
N GLY A 204 10.25 11.93 -15.46
CA GLY A 204 8.92 12.14 -14.89
C GLY A 204 8.93 13.08 -13.69
N SER A 205 7.74 13.28 -13.09
CA SER A 205 7.56 14.20 -11.96
C SER A 205 7.81 13.47 -10.64
N VAL A 206 9.07 13.48 -10.18
CA VAL A 206 9.47 12.84 -8.93
C VAL A 206 9.79 13.90 -7.86
N PRO A 207 9.19 13.83 -6.65
CA PRO A 207 9.48 14.78 -5.58
C PRO A 207 10.88 14.53 -4.99
N ALA A 208 11.51 15.59 -4.46
CA ALA A 208 12.90 15.55 -4.01
C ALA A 208 13.20 14.48 -2.94
N ASN A 209 12.22 14.17 -2.07
CA ASN A 209 12.35 13.10 -1.09
C ASN A 209 12.41 11.71 -1.74
N LEU A 210 11.66 11.47 -2.81
CA LEU A 210 11.72 10.22 -3.58
C LEU A 210 13.02 10.13 -4.37
N THR A 211 13.49 11.23 -4.96
CA THR A 211 14.83 11.31 -5.56
C THR A 211 15.92 10.94 -4.56
N ALA A 212 15.95 11.58 -3.39
CA ALA A 212 16.91 11.24 -2.33
C ALA A 212 16.79 9.77 -1.88
N MET A 213 15.56 9.24 -1.82
CA MET A 213 15.30 7.84 -1.51
C MET A 213 15.94 6.90 -2.54
N ILE A 214 15.80 7.18 -3.84
CA ILE A 214 16.39 6.42 -4.95
C ILE A 214 17.92 6.47 -4.87
N LEU A 215 18.50 7.67 -4.82
CA LEU A 215 19.95 7.86 -4.80
C LEU A 215 20.61 7.19 -3.59
N SER A 216 19.95 7.21 -2.42
CA SER A 216 20.45 6.54 -1.21
C SER A 216 20.47 5.02 -1.26
N ARG A 217 19.80 4.41 -2.25
CA ARG A 217 19.64 2.96 -2.41
C ARG A 217 20.53 2.36 -3.49
N VAL A 218 21.22 3.19 -4.27
CA VAL A 218 22.17 2.69 -5.26
C VAL A 218 23.33 2.05 -4.50
N PRO A 219 23.59 0.76 -4.70
CA PRO A 219 24.60 0.04 -3.96
C PRO A 219 26.01 0.56 -4.30
N GLY A 220 26.89 0.64 -3.30
CA GLY A 220 28.30 0.99 -3.50
C GLY A 220 28.59 2.48 -3.73
N CYS A 221 27.59 3.36 -3.68
CA CYS A 221 27.78 4.80 -3.83
C CYS A 221 27.73 5.53 -2.48
N ALA A 222 28.53 6.60 -2.34
CA ALA A 222 28.50 7.45 -1.14
C ALA A 222 27.28 8.40 -1.18
N LEU A 223 26.54 8.49 -0.07
CA LEU A 223 25.25 9.20 0.01
C LEU A 223 25.35 10.70 -0.29
N ASP A 224 26.50 11.30 0.03
CA ASP A 224 26.78 12.74 -0.09
C ASP A 224 27.60 13.10 -1.34
N ALA A 225 27.94 12.11 -2.18
CA ALA A 225 28.76 12.27 -3.38
C ALA A 225 27.96 12.24 -4.69
N TRP A 226 26.65 12.45 -4.63
CA TRP A 226 25.82 12.55 -5.82
C TRP A 226 25.94 13.93 -6.47
N PHE A 227 26.36 13.97 -7.72
CA PHE A 227 26.47 15.19 -8.51
C PHE A 227 25.32 15.29 -9.50
N PRO A 228 24.55 16.39 -9.54
CA PRO A 228 23.55 16.59 -10.57
C PRO A 228 24.25 16.82 -11.91
N GLU A 229 23.78 16.10 -12.94
CA GLU A 229 24.29 16.23 -14.31
C GLU A 229 23.35 17.10 -15.14
N TYR A 230 23.94 17.92 -16.02
CA TYR A 230 23.19 18.77 -16.94
C TYR A 230 23.15 18.21 -18.37
N THR A 231 23.93 17.16 -18.63
CA THR A 231 24.04 16.44 -19.91
C THR A 231 24.36 14.98 -19.64
N LEU A 232 23.99 14.10 -20.56
CA LEU A 232 24.51 12.73 -20.60
C LEU A 232 25.68 12.67 -21.59
N PRO A 233 26.54 11.63 -21.54
CA PRO A 233 27.52 11.42 -22.60
C PRO A 233 26.82 11.43 -23.96
N GLU A 234 27.31 12.28 -24.87
CA GLU A 234 26.85 12.37 -26.27
C GLU A 234 25.46 12.99 -26.49
N ARG A 235 24.72 13.42 -25.45
CA ARG A 235 23.44 14.13 -25.63
C ARG A 235 23.02 15.04 -24.46
N ASP A 236 22.20 16.03 -24.79
CA ASP A 236 21.49 16.83 -23.80
C ASP A 236 20.38 16.03 -23.09
N LEU A 237 19.96 16.52 -21.92
CA LEU A 237 18.81 16.01 -21.19
C LEU A 237 17.51 16.36 -21.91
N LEU A 238 16.59 15.39 -21.95
CA LEU A 238 15.25 15.62 -22.45
C LEU A 238 14.38 16.32 -21.38
N PRO A 239 13.26 16.96 -21.78
CA PRO A 239 12.32 17.51 -20.82
C PRO A 239 11.88 16.47 -19.78
N ALA A 240 11.80 16.89 -18.52
CA ALA A 240 11.49 16.05 -17.36
C ALA A 240 12.49 14.90 -17.09
N GLU A 241 13.67 14.90 -17.72
CA GLU A 241 14.81 14.11 -17.27
C GLU A 241 15.60 14.84 -16.20
N GLN A 242 15.96 14.11 -15.16
CA GLN A 242 16.91 14.52 -14.15
C GLN A 242 17.97 13.43 -14.04
N VAL A 243 19.24 13.81 -14.00
CA VAL A 243 20.35 12.86 -13.97
C VAL A 243 21.29 13.21 -12.82
N TRP A 244 21.79 12.18 -12.16
CA TRP A 244 22.85 12.28 -11.16
C TRP A 244 23.93 11.27 -11.42
N SER A 245 25.18 11.62 -11.13
CA SER A 245 26.33 10.72 -11.20
C SER A 245 27.00 10.55 -9.84
N ASN A 246 27.68 9.43 -9.65
CA ASN A 246 28.48 9.13 -8.47
C ASN A 246 29.57 8.10 -8.81
N LEU A 247 30.57 8.00 -7.95
CA LEU A 247 31.55 6.92 -7.97
C LEU A 247 31.02 5.72 -7.19
N MET A 248 31.13 4.54 -7.78
CA MET A 248 30.82 3.27 -7.15
C MET A 248 32.10 2.61 -6.66
N ASP A 249 32.09 2.14 -5.41
CA ASP A 249 33.15 1.31 -4.84
C ASP A 249 33.32 0.04 -5.69
N PRO A 250 34.50 -0.19 -6.32
CA PRO A 250 34.76 -1.37 -7.13
C PRO A 250 34.55 -2.69 -6.36
N LYS A 251 34.75 -2.70 -5.03
CA LYS A 251 34.48 -3.89 -4.20
C LYS A 251 32.99 -4.14 -4.02
N ALA A 252 32.17 -3.09 -3.97
CA ALA A 252 30.72 -3.23 -3.98
C ALA A 252 30.23 -3.72 -5.34
N ALA A 253 30.79 -3.19 -6.44
CA ALA A 253 30.51 -3.64 -7.80
C ALA A 253 30.80 -5.14 -7.99
N SER A 254 31.99 -5.61 -7.56
CA SER A 254 32.35 -7.03 -7.62
C SER A 254 31.37 -7.90 -6.84
N ARG A 255 31.03 -7.53 -5.60
CA ARG A 255 30.07 -8.30 -4.78
C ARG A 255 28.70 -8.44 -5.44
N LEU A 256 28.21 -7.40 -6.10
CA LEU A 256 26.93 -7.46 -6.82
C LEU A 256 26.94 -8.42 -8.02
N LEU A 257 28.12 -8.64 -8.61
CA LEU A 257 28.33 -9.62 -9.68
C LEU A 257 28.51 -11.04 -9.12
N ASP A 258 29.13 -11.17 -7.95
CA ASP A 258 29.43 -12.45 -7.28
C ASP A 258 28.24 -13.06 -6.52
N ASP A 259 27.34 -12.23 -5.96
CA ASP A 259 26.11 -12.66 -5.28
C ASP A 259 25.12 -13.24 -6.31
N MET A 260 25.28 -14.54 -6.61
CA MET A 260 24.38 -15.33 -7.45
C MET A 260 23.58 -16.37 -6.64
N PRO A 261 22.33 -16.67 -7.05
CA PRO A 261 21.77 -18.02 -6.95
C PRO A 261 22.40 -18.98 -7.98
#